data_AF-A0AAV5TH08-F1
#
_entry.id   AF-A0AAV5TH08-F1
#
_cell.length_a   1.000
_cell.length_b   1.000
_cell.length_c   1.000
_cell.angle_alpha   90.00
_cell.angle_beta   90.00
_cell.angle_gamma   90.00
#
_symmetry.space_group_name_H-M   'P 1'
#
loop_
_entity.id
_entity.type
_entity.pdbx_description
1 polymer ?
#
loop_
_entity_poly.entity_id
_entity_poly.type
_entity_poly.pdbx_seq_one_letter_code
_entity_poly.pdbx_strand_id
1 'polypeptide(L)'
;YFFQIAYHTFTTLRVHSGMSEKMREYHRTMTKVLILQSAVPVVLFQVPLSISISVYFLNIDGSMITAICFTVMASYSFFHSIAVISTTPVYRRHFKKIIGR
;
A
#
# COMPACT_ATOMS: atom_id res chain seq x y z
N TYR A 1 42.91 4.56 11.75
CA TYR A 1 41.88 5.52 11.31
C TYR A 1 40.60 4.86 10.80
N PHE A 2 40.60 4.09 9.70
CA PHE A 2 39.36 3.51 9.15
C PHE A 2 38.58 2.60 10.14
N PHE A 3 39.29 1.73 10.86
CA PHE A 3 38.70 0.86 11.88
C PHE A 3 38.10 1.61 13.08
N GLN A 4 38.67 2.76 13.45
CA GLN A 4 38.13 3.59 14.53
C GLN A 4 36.84 4.31 14.10
N ILE A 5 36.78 4.78 12.86
CA ILE A 5 35.58 5.39 12.30
C ILE A 5 34.48 4.33 12.17
N ALA A 6 34.81 3.14 11.69
CA ALA A 6 33.88 2.01 11.62
C ALA A 6 33.37 1.62 13.02
N TYR A 7 34.26 1.50 14.01
CA TYR A 7 33.87 1.17 15.38
C TYR A 7 32.99 2.26 16.01
N HIS A 8 33.36 3.54 15.89
CA HIS A 8 32.58 4.67 16.39
C HIS A 8 31.19 4.76 15.73
N THR A 9 31.14 4.48 14.43
CA THR A 9 29.88 4.46 13.66
C THR A 9 29.01 3.31 14.13
N PHE A 10 29.56 2.10 14.26
CA PHE A 10 28.82 0.93 14.75
C PHE A 10 28.38 1.07 16.21
N THR A 11 29.16 1.69 17.09
CA THR A 11 28.77 1.93 18.49
C THR A 11 27.73 3.05 18.60
N THR A 12 27.84 4.13 17.82
CA THR A 12 26.83 5.19 17.76
C THR A 12 25.51 4.66 17.20
N LEU A 13 25.58 3.86 16.13
CA LEU A 13 24.45 3.11 15.60
C LEU A 13 23.92 2.15 16.65
N ARG A 14 24.76 1.42 17.38
CA ARG A 14 24.30 0.46 18.41
C ARG A 14 23.56 1.16 19.56
N VAL A 15 24.08 2.29 20.01
CA VAL A 15 23.46 3.14 21.04
C VAL A 15 22.14 3.76 20.56
N HIS A 16 22.01 4.05 19.25
CA HIS A 16 20.76 4.52 18.63
C HIS A 16 19.88 3.38 18.05
N SER A 17 20.37 2.13 18.04
CA SER A 17 19.73 0.97 17.39
C SER A 17 18.74 0.24 18.28
N GLY A 18 18.59 0.69 19.52
CA GLY A 18 17.32 0.54 20.20
C GLY A 18 16.30 1.34 19.43
N MET A 19 15.75 0.76 18.35
CA MET A 19 14.62 1.31 17.62
C MET A 19 13.60 1.69 18.70
N SER A 20 13.45 2.99 18.95
CA SER A 20 12.59 3.50 20.03
C SER A 20 11.28 2.76 19.96
N GLU A 21 10.68 2.40 21.10
CA GLU A 21 9.39 1.71 21.11
C GLU A 21 8.36 2.38 20.19
N LYS A 22 8.43 3.72 20.09
CA LYS A 22 7.64 4.54 19.16
C LYS A 22 7.91 4.23 17.68
N MET A 23 9.17 4.05 17.29
CA MET A 23 9.56 3.68 15.93
C MET A 23 9.15 2.24 15.61
N ARG A 24 9.29 1.31 16.56
CA ARG A 24 8.82 -0.07 16.42
C ARG A 24 7.30 -0.15 16.25
N GLU A 25 6.55 0.59 17.05
CA GLU A 25 5.10 0.71 16.95
C GLU A 25 4.68 1.35 15.61
N TYR A 26 5.41 2.38 15.17
CA TYR A 26 5.21 2.99 13.87
C TYR A 26 5.40 1.99 12.73
N HIS A 27 6.52 1.25 12.70
CA HIS A 27 6.75 0.23 11.68
C HIS A 27 5.67 -0.86 11.71
N ARG A 28 5.26 -1.34 12.89
CA ARG A 28 4.19 -2.35 12.99
C ARG A 28 2.86 -1.84 12.46
N THR A 29 2.53 -0.59 12.74
CA THR A 29 1.31 0.06 12.21
C THR A 29 1.41 0.24 10.70
N MET A 30 2.56 0.69 10.20
CA MET A 30 2.82 0.88 8.78
C MET A 30 2.70 -0.44 8.02
N THR A 31 3.26 -1.54 8.53
CA THR A 31 3.13 -2.86 7.91
C THR A 31 1.67 -3.31 7.81
N LYS A 32 0.87 -3.13 8.87
CA LYS A 32 -0.58 -3.45 8.81
C LYS A 32 -1.30 -2.62 7.75
N VAL A 33 -0.97 -1.34 7.65
CA VAL A 33 -1.53 -0.43 6.66
C VAL A 33 -1.16 -0.85 5.25
N LEU A 34 0.10 -1.22 5.01
CA LEU A 34 0.58 -1.69 3.71
C LEU A 34 -0.10 -3.00 3.30
N ILE A 35 -0.31 -3.94 4.23
CA ILE A 35 -1.06 -5.18 3.96
C ILE A 35 -2.50 -4.83 3.53
N LEU A 36 -3.16 -3.91 4.24
CA LEU A 36 -4.51 -3.50 3.90
C LEU A 36 -4.58 -2.76 2.55
N GLN A 37 -3.59 -1.92 2.24
CA GLN A 37 -3.49 -1.24 0.96
C GLN A 37 -3.24 -2.22 -0.19
N SER A 38 -2.43 -3.26 0.02
CA SER A 38 -2.18 -4.29 -1.01
C SER A 38 -3.41 -5.15 -1.32
N ALA A 39 -4.37 -5.27 -0.39
CA ALA A 39 -5.59 -6.01 -0.65
C ALA A 39 -6.49 -5.33 -1.69
N VAL A 40 -6.46 -4.00 -1.77
CA VAL A 40 -7.31 -3.20 -2.67
C VAL A 40 -7.02 -3.45 -4.16
N PRO A 41 -5.76 -3.38 -4.67
CA PRO A 41 -5.44 -3.76 -6.05
C PRO A 41 -5.74 -5.23 -6.34
N VAL A 42 -5.52 -6.12 -5.37
CA VAL A 42 -5.80 -7.54 -5.56
C VAL A 42 -7.29 -7.76 -5.84
N VAL A 43 -8.18 -7.10 -5.11
CA VAL A 43 -9.62 -7.28 -5.34
C VAL A 43 -10.13 -6.49 -6.54
N LEU A 44 -9.73 -5.22 -6.69
CA LEU A 44 -10.32 -4.32 -7.69
C LEU A 44 -9.63 -4.36 -9.07
N PHE A 45 -8.45 -4.95 -9.16
CA PHE A 45 -7.68 -5.01 -10.41
C PHE A 45 -7.32 -6.44 -10.79
N GLN A 46 -6.75 -7.23 -9.86
CA GLN A 46 -6.32 -8.59 -10.17
C GLN A 46 -7.50 -9.51 -10.49
N VAL A 47 -8.60 -9.46 -9.72
CA VAL A 47 -9.78 -10.32 -9.96
C VAL A 47 -10.45 -10.02 -11.32
N PRO A 48 -10.80 -8.77 -11.68
CA PRO A 48 -11.38 -8.46 -12.99
C PRO A 48 -10.46 -8.82 -14.16
N LEU A 49 -9.14 -8.66 -13.97
CA LEU A 49 -8.15 -9.02 -14.97
C LEU A 49 -8.12 -10.54 -15.19
N SER A 50 -8.09 -11.34 -14.11
CA SER A 50 -8.14 -12.80 -14.20
C SER A 50 -9.42 -13.29 -14.89
N ILE A 51 -10.58 -12.70 -14.57
CA ILE A 51 -11.86 -13.01 -15.24
C ILE A 51 -11.77 -12.69 -16.74
N SER A 52 -11.27 -11.51 -17.10
CA SER A 52 -11.13 -11.09 -18.50
C SER A 52 -10.20 -12.01 -19.30
N ILE A 53 -9.10 -12.44 -18.69
CA ILE A 53 -8.16 -13.40 -19.27
C ILE A 53 -8.85 -14.76 -19.47
N SER A 54 -9.58 -15.27 -18.48
CA SER A 54 -10.31 -16.54 -18.60
C SER A 54 -11.37 -16.51 -19.70
N VAL A 55 -12.12 -15.42 -19.84
CA VAL A 55 -13.10 -15.23 -20.92
C VAL A 55 -12.42 -15.31 -22.30
N TYR A 56 -11.26 -14.68 -22.45
CA TYR A 56 -10.48 -14.74 -23.69
C TYR A 56 -10.01 -16.17 -24.02
N PHE A 57 -9.45 -16.88 -23.02
CA PHE A 57 -8.96 -18.25 -23.21
C PHE A 57 -10.08 -19.26 -23.50
N LEU A 58 -11.26 -19.08 -22.91
CA LEU A 58 -12.41 -19.96 -23.12
C LEU A 58 -13.21 -19.62 -24.39
N ASN A 59 -12.80 -18.59 -25.14
CA ASN A 59 -13.47 -18.12 -26.35
C ASN A 59 -14.98 -17.82 -26.13
N ILE A 60 -15.31 -17.31 -24.94
CA ILE A 60 -16.69 -16.96 -24.58
C ILE A 60 -17.01 -15.57 -25.14
N ASP A 61 -18.22 -15.40 -25.68
CA ASP A 61 -18.79 -14.09 -26.01
C ASP A 61 -19.00 -13.26 -24.73
N GLY A 62 -17.93 -12.63 -24.27
CA GLY A 62 -17.88 -11.89 -23.02
C GLY A 62 -17.80 -10.38 -23.21
N SER A 63 -18.26 -9.83 -24.33
CA SER A 63 -18.16 -8.40 -24.65
C SER A 63 -18.72 -7.50 -23.53
N MET A 64 -19.82 -7.89 -22.88
CA MET A 64 -20.35 -7.20 -21.71
C MET A 64 -19.53 -7.45 -20.44
N ILE A 65 -19.03 -8.68 -20.24
CA ILE A 65 -18.24 -9.06 -19.06
C ILE A 65 -16.91 -8.29 -19.04
N THR A 66 -16.19 -8.27 -20.16
CA THR A 66 -14.95 -7.51 -20.31
C THR A 66 -15.19 -6.01 -20.17
N ALA A 67 -16.27 -5.46 -20.75
CA ALA A 67 -16.61 -4.04 -20.58
C ALA A 67 -16.85 -3.65 -19.10
N ILE A 68 -17.56 -4.49 -18.35
CA ILE A 68 -17.75 -4.30 -16.90
C ILE A 68 -16.41 -4.39 -16.16
N CYS A 69 -15.59 -5.41 -16.45
CA CYS A 69 -14.27 -5.56 -15.84
C CYS A 69 -13.36 -4.36 -16.10
N PHE A 70 -13.33 -3.83 -17.32
CA PHE A 70 -12.56 -2.64 -17.67
C PHE A 70 -13.05 -1.39 -16.94
N THR A 71 -14.36 -1.23 -16.75
CA THR A 71 -14.94 -0.11 -15.99
C THR A 71 -14.56 -0.18 -14.51
N VAL A 72 -14.58 -1.38 -13.93
CA VAL A 72 -14.12 -1.62 -12.55
C VAL A 72 -12.62 -1.34 -12.42
N MET A 73 -11.81 -1.81 -13.37
CA MET A 73 -10.37 -1.55 -13.41
C MET A 73 -10.05 -0.06 -13.59
N ALA A 74 -10.82 0.69 -14.38
CA ALA A 74 -10.64 2.14 -14.52
C ALA A 74 -10.88 2.89 -13.19
N SER A 75 -11.81 2.37 -12.38
CA SER A 75 -12.15 2.93 -11.06
C SER A 75 -11.10 2.64 -9.99
N TYR A 76 -10.21 1.65 -10.20
CA TYR A 76 -9.19 1.23 -9.24
C TYR A 76 -8.31 2.39 -8.73
N SER A 77 -7.83 3.28 -9.62
CA SER A 77 -6.95 4.39 -9.23
C SER A 77 -7.60 5.34 -8.21
N PHE A 78 -8.91 5.54 -8.32
CA PHE A 78 -9.68 6.36 -7.39
C PHE A 78 -9.84 5.67 -6.03
N PHE A 79 -10.28 4.40 -6.03
CA PHE A 79 -10.44 3.62 -4.80
C PHE A 79 -9.11 3.35 -4.09
N HIS A 80 -8.03 3.13 -4.83
CA HIS A 80 -6.68 2.99 -4.28
C HIS A 80 -6.26 4.27 -3.57
N SER A 81 -6.50 5.45 -4.16
CA SER A 81 -6.19 6.73 -3.53
C SER A 81 -6.97 6.94 -2.22
N ILE A 82 -8.27 6.60 -2.20
CA ILE A 82 -9.10 6.65 -0.98
C ILE A 82 -8.58 5.66 0.07
N ALA A 83 -8.23 4.44 -0.33
CA ALA A 83 -7.68 3.44 0.56
C ALA A 83 -6.36 3.90 1.19
N VAL A 84 -5.45 4.50 0.41
CA VAL A 84 -4.19 5.04 0.93
C VAL A 84 -4.44 6.16 1.93
N ILE A 85 -5.34 7.10 1.63
CA ILE A 85 -5.65 8.23 2.52
C ILE A 85 -6.32 7.78 3.83
N SER A 86 -7.27 6.83 3.73
CA SER A 86 -8.00 6.31 4.90
C SER A 86 -7.13 5.46 5.81
N THR A 87 -6.27 4.62 5.23
CA THR A 87 -5.45 3.65 5.98
C THR A 87 -4.15 4.26 6.49
N THR A 88 -3.55 5.23 5.78
CA THR A 88 -2.30 5.85 6.23
C THR A 88 -2.56 6.88 7.33
N PRO A 89 -2.11 6.65 8.57
CA PRO A 89 -2.41 7.54 9.70
C PRO A 89 -1.84 8.95 9.52
N VAL A 90 -0.75 9.10 8.77
CA VAL A 90 -0.17 10.40 8.42
C VAL A 90 -1.13 11.19 7.53
N TYR A 91 -1.57 10.61 6.41
CA TYR A 91 -2.53 11.27 5.51
C TYR A 91 -3.85 11.56 6.19
N ARG A 92 -4.38 10.66 7.03
CA ARG A 92 -5.61 10.91 7.80
C ARG A 92 -5.49 12.11 8.75
N ARG A 93 -4.34 12.31 9.40
CA ARG A 93 -4.09 13.47 10.27
C ARG A 93 -4.04 14.77 9.48
N HIS A 94 -3.40 14.76 8.31
CA HIS A 94 -3.36 15.94 7.43
C HIS A 94 -4.73 16.26 6.82
N PHE A 95 -5.46 15.24 6.37
CA PHE A 95 -6.81 15.40 5.82
C PHE A 95 -7.78 15.98 6.86
N LYS A 96 -7.75 15.48 8.10
CA LYS A 96 -8.55 16.06 9.20
C LYS A 96 -8.19 17.51 9.52
N LYS A 97 -6.93 17.91 9.38
CA LYS A 97 -6.50 19.31 9.57
C LYS A 97 -6.99 20.24 8.45
N ILE A 98 -7.13 19.72 7.23
CA ILE A 98 -7.62 20.49 6.07
C ILE A 98 -9.14 20.64 6.12
N ILE A 99 -9.86 19.58 6.51
CA ILE A 99 -11.33 19.56 6.52
C ILE A 99 -11.96 20.10 7.82
N GLY A 100 -11.17 20.19 8.89
CA GLY A 100 -11.57 20.76 10.19
C GLY A 100 -11.16 22.23 10.38
N ARG A 101 -10.75 22.89 9.30
CA ARG A 101 -10.74 24.35 9.15
C ARG A 101 -11.97 24.76 8.35
#